data_AF-A0AA42KSE3-F1
#
_entry.id   AF-A0AA42KSE3-F1
#
_cell.length_a   1.000
_cell.length_b   1.000
_cell.length_c   1.000
_cell.angle_alpha   90.00
_cell.angle_beta   90.00
_cell.angle_gamma   90.00
#
_symmetry.space_group_name_H-M   'P 1'
#
loop_
_entity.id
_entity.type
_entity.pdbx_description
1 polymer ?
#
loop_
_entity_poly.entity_id
_entity_poly.type
_entity_poly.pdbx_seq_one_letter_code
_entity_poly.pdbx_strand_id
1 'polypeptide(L)'
;MTDTPDTADTPEQPAPKIEFPCERYPIKVIGDAGEGFSDLVIEVIQRHAPDLDITTLVTRDSRNGRFLSVQVLITATGVDQLQNIHKDLRATGRVHMVL
;
A
#
# COMPACT_ATOMS: atom_id res chain seq x y z
N MET A 1 8.04 -42.10 -11.90
CA MET A 1 7.38 -40.83 -12.26
C MET A 1 7.73 -39.87 -11.14
N THR A 2 8.73 -39.02 -11.37
CA THR A 2 9.24 -38.10 -10.35
C THR A 2 8.56 -36.75 -10.57
N ASP A 3 8.09 -36.21 -9.46
CA ASP A 3 7.40 -34.94 -9.22
C ASP A 3 8.07 -33.72 -9.90
N THR A 4 7.26 -32.77 -10.38
CA THR A 4 7.65 -31.46 -10.97
C THR A 4 7.11 -30.37 -10.04
N PRO A 5 7.88 -29.33 -9.64
CA PRO A 5 7.92 -28.06 -10.42
C PRO A 5 9.27 -27.30 -10.34
N ASP A 6 9.86 -26.83 -11.44
CA ASP A 6 9.64 -25.51 -12.07
C ASP A 6 9.33 -24.35 -11.11
N THR A 7 10.34 -23.59 -10.71
CA THR A 7 10.66 -22.24 -11.23
C THR A 7 11.85 -21.70 -10.41
N ALA A 8 12.93 -21.37 -11.12
CA ALA A 8 14.13 -20.74 -10.59
C ALA A 8 13.92 -19.24 -10.32
N ASP A 9 14.51 -18.70 -9.26
CA ASP A 9 15.63 -17.75 -9.29
C ASP A 9 15.79 -17.03 -7.93
N THR A 10 17.01 -17.06 -7.41
CA THR A 10 17.44 -16.49 -6.11
C THR A 10 18.10 -15.13 -6.38
N PRO A 11 17.97 -14.14 -5.48
CA PRO A 11 19.11 -13.93 -4.58
C PRO A 11 18.69 -13.75 -3.13
N GLU A 12 19.25 -14.62 -2.28
CA GLU A 12 19.51 -14.41 -0.87
C GLU A 12 20.38 -13.14 -0.73
N GLN A 13 19.74 -11.99 -0.69
CA GLN A 13 20.24 -10.91 0.15
C GLN A 13 19.88 -11.33 1.58
N PRO A 14 20.77 -11.23 2.57
CA PRO A 14 20.35 -11.32 3.96
C PRO A 14 19.46 -10.10 4.19
N ALA A 15 18.16 -10.25 3.92
CA ALA A 15 17.17 -9.24 4.21
C ALA A 15 17.43 -8.89 5.67
N PRO A 16 17.70 -7.61 6.01
CA PRO A 16 17.70 -7.22 7.40
C PRO A 16 16.42 -7.81 7.98
N LYS A 17 16.49 -8.55 9.09
CA LYS A 17 15.31 -9.21 9.68
C LYS A 17 14.28 -8.11 9.96
N ILE A 18 13.44 -7.84 8.98
CA ILE A 18 12.25 -7.06 9.13
C ILE A 18 11.36 -8.06 9.84
N GLU A 19 11.26 -7.94 11.16
CA GLU A 19 10.32 -8.74 11.93
C GLU A 19 8.93 -8.25 11.52
N PHE A 20 8.37 -8.97 10.54
CA PHE A 20 6.96 -8.87 10.22
C PHE A 20 6.17 -9.49 11.37
N PRO A 21 5.08 -8.85 11.83
CA PRO A 21 4.46 -7.65 11.25
C PRO A 21 5.17 -6.34 11.64
N CYS A 22 5.38 -5.46 10.66
CA CYS A 22 5.76 -4.07 10.92
C CYS A 22 4.50 -3.26 11.22
N GLU A 23 4.26 -3.06 12.51
CA GLU A 23 3.17 -2.24 13.02
C GLU A 23 3.43 -0.76 12.71
N ARG A 24 2.43 -0.06 12.16
CA ARG A 24 2.48 1.37 11.78
C ARG A 24 3.44 1.70 10.63
N TYR A 25 3.42 0.92 9.56
CA TYR A 25 4.05 1.29 8.30
C TYR A 25 3.29 2.44 7.61
N PRO A 26 3.92 3.62 7.39
CA PRO A 26 3.27 4.72 6.72
C PRO A 26 3.18 4.49 5.22
N ILE A 27 1.96 4.43 4.69
CA ILE A 27 1.69 4.46 3.25
C ILE A 27 1.19 5.84 2.88
N LYS A 28 1.87 6.48 1.93
CA LYS A 28 1.48 7.77 1.39
C LYS A 28 1.06 7.62 -0.07
N VAL A 29 -0.22 7.81 -0.30
CA VAL A 29 -0.86 7.76 -1.61
C VAL A 29 -1.05 9.18 -2.12
N ILE A 30 -0.59 9.45 -3.34
CA ILE A 30 -0.76 10.72 -4.03
C ILE A 30 -1.64 10.46 -5.25
N GLY A 31 -2.76 11.17 -5.31
CA GLY A 31 -3.74 11.03 -6.39
C GLY A 31 -4.34 12.37 -6.80
N ASP A 32 -5.27 12.32 -7.74
CA ASP A 32 -6.10 13.49 -8.07
C ASP A 32 -6.96 13.88 -6.87
N ALA A 33 -7.02 15.17 -6.58
CA ALA A 33 -7.91 15.69 -5.55
C ALA A 33 -9.36 15.57 -6.05
N GLY A 34 -10.13 14.69 -5.42
CA GLY A 34 -11.51 14.44 -5.77
C GLY A 34 -12.29 13.92 -4.57
N GLU A 35 -13.59 14.21 -4.56
CA GLU A 35 -14.50 13.73 -3.53
C GLU A 35 -14.49 12.19 -3.52
N GLY A 36 -14.29 11.61 -2.32
CA GLY A 36 -14.21 10.16 -2.13
C GLY A 36 -12.87 9.51 -2.46
N PHE A 37 -11.80 10.26 -2.77
CA PHE A 37 -10.47 9.64 -2.99
C PHE A 37 -9.91 8.99 -1.73
N SER A 38 -9.98 9.67 -0.58
CA SER A 38 -9.55 9.10 0.71
C SER A 38 -10.36 7.85 1.07
N ASP A 39 -11.67 7.88 0.87
CA ASP A 39 -12.56 6.76 1.15
C ASP A 39 -12.20 5.52 0.31
N LEU A 40 -11.98 5.73 -0.99
CA LEU A 40 -11.55 4.69 -1.91
C LEU A 40 -10.16 4.14 -1.57
N VAL A 41 -9.21 4.99 -1.15
CA VAL A 41 -7.90 4.55 -0.68
C VAL A 41 -8.03 3.71 0.60
N ILE A 42 -8.88 4.14 1.54
CA ILE A 42 -9.16 3.42 2.79
C ILE A 42 -9.75 2.05 2.47
N GLU A 43 -10.81 1.97 1.65
CA GLU A 43 -11.43 0.68 1.30
C GLU A 43 -10.43 -0.31 0.69
N VAL A 44 -9.59 0.16 -0.23
CA VAL A 44 -8.58 -0.68 -0.88
C VAL A 44 -7.55 -1.15 0.13
N ILE A 45 -7.00 -0.24 0.94
CA ILE A 45 -5.99 -0.61 1.94
C ILE A 45 -6.60 -1.53 3.00
N GLN A 46 -7.83 -1.26 3.47
CA GLN A 46 -8.50 -2.03 4.50
C GLN A 46 -8.80 -3.46 4.07
N ARG A 47 -9.06 -3.71 2.78
CA ARG A 47 -9.18 -5.08 2.24
C ARG A 47 -7.90 -5.91 2.42
N HIS A 48 -6.74 -5.27 2.33
CA HIS A 48 -5.45 -5.94 2.49
C HIS A 48 -4.91 -5.87 3.92
N ALA A 49 -5.25 -4.81 4.65
CA ALA A 49 -4.83 -4.52 6.02
C ALA A 49 -6.09 -4.20 6.85
N PRO A 50 -6.80 -5.21 7.36
CA PRO A 50 -8.02 -4.98 8.17
C PRO A 50 -7.72 -4.23 9.48
N ASP A 51 -6.47 -4.28 9.92
CA ASP A 51 -5.93 -3.55 11.07
C ASP A 51 -5.64 -2.07 10.76
N LEU A 52 -6.06 -1.57 9.59
CA LEU A 52 -5.90 -0.18 9.17
C LEU A 52 -6.50 0.77 10.20
N ASP A 53 -5.64 1.63 10.75
CA ASP A 53 -6.11 2.65 11.68
C ASP A 53 -6.49 3.93 10.93
N ILE A 54 -7.76 4.03 10.55
CA ILE A 54 -8.34 5.20 9.89
C ILE A 54 -8.21 6.49 10.71
N THR A 55 -7.97 6.41 12.02
CA THR A 55 -7.74 7.61 12.85
C THR A 55 -6.40 8.26 12.56
N THR A 56 -5.45 7.49 12.02
CA THR A 56 -4.12 7.96 11.61
C THR A 56 -4.10 8.52 10.19
N LEU A 57 -5.25 8.52 9.50
CA LEU A 57 -5.40 9.03 8.16
C LEU A 57 -5.21 10.55 8.14
N VAL A 58 -4.17 10.99 7.46
CA VAL A 58 -3.87 12.40 7.21
C VAL A 58 -4.04 12.68 5.74
N THR A 59 -5.06 13.47 5.40
CA THR A 59 -5.25 13.98 4.04
C THR A 59 -4.67 15.38 3.93
N ARG A 60 -3.94 15.64 2.86
CA ARG A 60 -3.34 16.93 2.58
C ARG A 60 -3.57 17.34 1.14
N ASP A 61 -4.34 18.39 0.96
CA ASP A 61 -4.55 19.00 -0.34
C ASP A 61 -3.26 19.67 -0.83
N SER A 62 -2.98 19.51 -2.12
CA SER A 62 -1.89 20.23 -2.76
C SER A 62 -2.26 21.71 -2.91
N ARG A 63 -1.24 22.57 -2.91
CA ARG A 63 -1.38 24.04 -2.93
C ARG A 63 -2.16 24.57 -4.16
N ASN A 64 -2.25 23.78 -5.24
CA ASN A 64 -3.01 24.09 -6.45
C ASN A 64 -4.36 23.36 -6.54
N GLY A 65 -4.76 22.58 -5.53
CA GLY A 65 -6.02 21.82 -5.52
C GLY A 65 -6.14 20.72 -6.59
N ARG A 66 -5.07 20.44 -7.34
CA ARG A 66 -5.07 19.39 -8.39
C ARG A 66 -4.80 17.98 -7.83
N PHE A 67 -4.02 17.89 -6.77
CA PHE A 67 -3.57 16.62 -6.20
C PHE A 67 -3.87 16.57 -4.71
N LEU A 68 -4.19 15.37 -4.21
CA LEU A 68 -4.40 15.07 -2.81
C LEU A 68 -3.36 14.03 -2.36
N SER A 69 -2.74 14.27 -1.23
CA SER A 69 -1.87 13.29 -0.56
C SER A 69 -2.62 12.69 0.62
N VAL A 70 -2.82 11.39 0.62
CA VAL A 70 -3.41 10.62 1.71
C VAL A 70 -2.29 9.83 2.36
N GLN A 71 -2.05 10.05 3.64
CA GLN A 71 -1.10 9.28 4.42
C GLN A 71 -1.86 8.46 5.46
N VAL A 72 -1.50 7.20 5.62
CA VAL A 72 -2.13 6.31 6.60
C VAL A 72 -1.13 5.30 7.13
N LEU A 73 -1.29 4.90 8.39
CA LEU A 73 -0.46 3.87 9.02
C LEU A 73 -1.15 2.51 8.89
N ILE A 74 -0.42 1.53 8.35
CA ILE A 74 -0.91 0.16 8.19
C ILE A 74 -0.01 -0.82 8.93
N THR A 75 -0.53 -2.01 9.20
CA THR A 75 0.30 -3.13 9.65
C THR A 75 0.80 -3.90 8.42
N ALA A 76 2.08 -3.71 8.07
CA ALA A 76 2.70 -4.41 6.96
C ALA A 76 3.05 -5.84 7.38
N THR A 77 2.37 -6.83 6.81
CA THR A 77 2.56 -8.26 7.09
C THR A 77 3.56 -8.90 6.14
N GLY A 78 3.88 -8.24 5.02
CA GLY A 78 4.85 -8.74 4.04
C GLY A 78 4.92 -7.86 2.79
N VAL A 79 5.89 -8.15 1.94
CA VAL A 79 6.12 -7.42 0.67
C VAL A 79 4.95 -7.64 -0.30
N ASP A 80 4.41 -8.86 -0.38
CA ASP A 80 3.26 -9.19 -1.24
C ASP A 80 2.02 -8.37 -0.90
N GLN A 81 1.75 -8.14 0.40
CA GLN A 81 0.63 -7.31 0.85
C GLN A 81 0.78 -5.87 0.34
N LEU A 82 1.97 -5.27 0.51
CA LEU A 82 2.26 -3.92 0.03
C LEU A 82 2.17 -3.82 -1.49
N GLN A 83 2.71 -4.80 -2.21
CA GLN A 83 2.63 -4.84 -3.67
C GLN A 83 1.19 -4.94 -4.16
N ASN A 84 0.36 -5.77 -3.51
CA ASN A 84 -1.06 -5.87 -3.82
C ASN A 84 -1.78 -4.55 -3.56
N ILE A 85 -1.56 -3.91 -2.40
CA ILE A 85 -2.10 -2.57 -2.10
C ILE A 85 -1.69 -1.57 -3.18
N HIS A 86 -0.39 -1.50 -3.54
CA HIS A 86 0.10 -0.57 -4.54
C HIS A 86 -0.54 -0.81 -5.92
N LYS A 87 -0.73 -2.08 -6.29
CA LYS A 87 -1.34 -2.48 -7.55
C LYS A 87 -2.82 -2.12 -7.59
N ASP A 88 -3.56 -2.43 -6.54
CA ASP A 88 -5.00 -2.17 -6.43
C ASP A 88 -5.26 -0.65 -6.38
N LEU A 89 -4.46 0.08 -5.60
CA LEU A 89 -4.48 1.55 -5.57
C LEU A 89 -4.22 2.15 -6.97
N ARG A 90 -3.19 1.69 -7.69
CA ARG A 90 -2.94 2.15 -9.08
C ARG A 90 -4.06 1.74 -10.03
N ALA A 91 -4.67 0.57 -9.84
CA ALA A 91 -5.76 0.08 -10.68
C ALA A 91 -7.03 0.93 -10.56
N THR A 92 -7.18 1.73 -9.49
CA THR A 92 -8.29 2.68 -9.36
C THR A 92 -8.26 3.81 -10.39
N GLY A 93 -7.12 4.03 -11.07
CA GLY A 93 -6.93 5.07 -12.08
C GLY A 93 -6.88 6.50 -11.53
N ARG A 94 -7.08 6.70 -10.22
CA ARG A 94 -7.00 8.01 -9.54
C ARG A 94 -5.67 8.23 -8.81
N VAL A 95 -4.91 7.15 -8.58
CA VAL A 95 -3.64 7.16 -7.87
C VAL A 95 -2.49 7.35 -8.86
N HIS A 96 -1.70 8.39 -8.65
CA HIS A 96 -0.51 8.67 -9.44
C HIS A 96 0.73 8.00 -8.84
N MET A 97 0.84 8.03 -7.51
CA MET A 97 2.05 7.58 -6.82
C MET A 97 1.73 7.03 -5.44
N VAL A 98 2.47 6.01 -5.00
CA VAL A 98 2.42 5.47 -3.64
C VAL A 98 3.85 5.42 -3.11
N LEU A 99 4.06 5.92 -1.89
CA LEU A 99 5.34 5.98 -1.18
C LEU A 99 5.24 5.28 0.17
#